data_AF-A0A0A7CLC2-F1
#
_entry.id   AF-A0A0A7CLC2-F1
#
_cell.length_a   1.000
_cell.length_b   1.000
_cell.length_c   1.000
_cell.angle_alpha   90.00
_cell.angle_beta   90.00
_cell.angle_gamma   90.00
#
_symmetry.space_group_name_H-M   'P 1'
#
loop_
_entity.id
_entity.type
_entity.pdbx_description
1 polymer ?
#
loop_
_entity_poly.entity_id
_entity_poly.type
_entity_poly.pdbx_seq_one_letter_code
_entity_poly.pdbx_strand_id
1 'polypeptide(L)'
;MRNTSFLALTLAYAVNAQYTDCSTAAITAIDSAIGACAKSANISTQYTALAVLTSLTDPKSSLAQKYCNNELPGCNAFKPLSTQNMTNCNYNAYKGYWVNLYTVLPKLCDSVTTTAPVTSMPTPTTATPTTSTPSTTKAPNTTAPAIITVTPVVTSNNATKGPSTKCIDVSVVGDATYCISGPICSGDGILPAGIKCPVKGDVAVTSCLSKLKSYNGGSCVLPVHSVCQKIPSGAWGCVMSTAQ
;
A
#
# COMPACT_ATOMS: atom_id res chain seq x y z
N MET A 1 9.01 -50.57 -2.78
CA MET A 1 9.73 -49.28 -2.88
C MET A 1 8.91 -48.38 -3.78
N ARG A 2 8.04 -47.55 -3.19
CA ARG A 2 7.05 -46.74 -3.93
C ARG A 2 7.64 -45.33 -4.01
N ASN A 3 8.21 -45.00 -5.15
CA ASN A 3 8.91 -43.75 -5.39
C ASN A 3 7.88 -42.63 -5.61
N THR A 4 7.46 -41.96 -4.54
CA THR A 4 6.59 -40.79 -4.62
C THR A 4 7.42 -39.57 -4.99
N SER A 5 7.43 -39.26 -6.28
CA SER A 5 7.89 -37.98 -6.80
C SER A 5 7.03 -36.86 -6.21
N PHE A 6 7.61 -36.07 -5.30
CA PHE A 6 7.04 -34.81 -4.86
C PHE A 6 7.05 -33.84 -6.04
N LEU A 7 5.91 -33.71 -6.73
CA LEU A 7 5.66 -32.57 -7.61
C LEU A 7 5.55 -31.34 -6.72
N ALA A 8 6.65 -30.60 -6.57
CA ALA A 8 6.63 -29.26 -6.02
C ALA A 8 5.85 -28.37 -6.99
N LEU A 9 4.57 -28.11 -6.68
CA LEU A 9 3.80 -27.06 -7.33
C LEU A 9 4.43 -25.72 -6.93
N THR A 10 5.43 -25.29 -7.68
CA THR A 10 5.83 -23.89 -7.72
C THR A 10 4.71 -23.13 -8.40
N LEU A 11 3.76 -22.61 -7.62
CA LEU A 11 2.88 -21.55 -8.10
C LEU A 11 3.79 -20.39 -8.52
N ALA A 12 4.01 -20.28 -9.83
CA ALA A 12 4.53 -19.09 -10.44
C ALA A 12 3.47 -18.00 -10.24
N TYR A 13 3.60 -17.25 -9.14
CA TYR A 13 2.90 -15.99 -9.00
C TYR A 13 3.36 -15.14 -10.18
N ALA A 14 2.44 -14.89 -11.11
CA ALA A 14 2.65 -13.94 -12.18
C ALA A 14 3.03 -12.61 -11.53
N VAL A 15 4.31 -12.27 -11.62
CA VAL A 15 4.85 -10.98 -11.23
C VAL A 15 4.28 -9.95 -12.20
N ASN A 16 3.10 -9.42 -11.88
CA ASN A 16 2.69 -8.15 -12.45
C ASN A 16 3.80 -7.17 -12.10
N ALA A 17 4.49 -6.64 -13.12
CA ALA A 17 5.61 -5.72 -12.97
C ALA A 17 5.14 -4.41 -12.32
N GLN A 18 4.92 -4.45 -11.01
CA GLN A 18 4.70 -3.30 -10.14
C GLN A 18 6.11 -2.82 -9.76
N TYR A 19 6.38 -1.53 -9.94
CA TYR A 19 7.69 -0.90 -9.71
C TYR A 19 8.12 -1.00 -8.24
N THR A 20 8.87 -2.01 -7.84
CA THR A 20 9.42 -2.11 -6.48
C THR A 20 10.94 -1.95 -6.51
N ASP A 21 11.48 -1.18 -5.57
CA ASP A 21 12.90 -1.06 -5.31
C ASP A 21 13.43 -2.24 -4.46
N CYS A 22 12.56 -3.18 -4.07
CA CYS A 22 12.96 -4.40 -3.39
C CYS A 22 13.66 -5.38 -4.34
N SER A 23 14.77 -5.95 -3.87
CA SER A 23 15.40 -7.09 -4.53
C SER A 23 14.50 -8.33 -4.47
N THR A 24 14.66 -9.29 -5.39
CA THR A 24 13.92 -10.56 -5.36
C THR A 24 14.08 -11.31 -4.03
N ALA A 25 15.27 -11.23 -3.41
CA ALA A 25 15.52 -11.81 -2.10
C ALA A 25 14.70 -11.12 -0.99
N ALA A 26 14.62 -9.78 -1.03
CA ALA A 26 13.83 -9.00 -0.09
C ALA A 26 12.33 -9.29 -0.25
N ILE A 27 11.82 -9.36 -1.49
CA ILE A 27 10.42 -9.72 -1.78
C ILE A 27 10.10 -11.09 -1.20
N THR A 28 10.95 -12.09 -1.46
CA THR A 28 10.76 -13.46 -0.96
C THR A 28 10.76 -13.52 0.57
N ALA A 29 11.65 -12.77 1.23
CA ALA A 29 11.70 -12.70 2.69
C ALA A 29 10.44 -12.04 3.28
N ILE A 30 9.96 -10.96 2.66
CA ILE A 30 8.75 -10.25 3.07
C ILE A 30 7.51 -11.13 2.88
N ASP A 31 7.34 -11.77 1.72
CA ASP A 31 6.21 -12.66 1.42
C ASP A 31 6.17 -13.86 2.38
N SER A 32 7.33 -14.44 2.69
CA SER A 32 7.45 -15.54 3.65
C SER A 32 7.01 -15.10 5.06
N ALA A 33 7.46 -13.92 5.51
CA ALA A 33 7.06 -13.37 6.81
C ALA A 33 5.56 -13.05 6.88
N ILE A 34 5.01 -12.45 5.83
CA ILE A 34 3.57 -12.20 5.69
C ILE A 34 2.79 -13.51 5.78
N GLY A 35 3.21 -14.54 5.04
CA GLY A 35 2.56 -15.85 5.03
C GLY A 35 2.61 -16.55 6.39
N ALA A 36 3.74 -16.48 7.10
CA ALA A 36 3.87 -17.04 8.45
C ALA A 36 2.98 -16.31 9.47
N CYS A 37 2.93 -14.98 9.39
CA CYS A 37 2.08 -14.18 10.24
C CYS A 37 0.59 -14.41 9.98
N ALA A 38 0.20 -14.47 8.70
CA ALA A 38 -1.18 -14.76 8.30
C ALA A 38 -1.67 -16.09 8.87
N LYS A 39 -0.84 -17.14 8.82
CA LYS A 39 -1.16 -18.45 9.43
C LYS A 39 -1.37 -18.35 10.94
N SER A 40 -0.53 -17.60 11.64
CA SER A 40 -0.67 -17.42 13.10
C SER A 40 -1.88 -16.58 13.49
N ALA A 41 -2.24 -15.62 12.63
CA ALA A 41 -3.39 -14.75 12.79
C ALA A 41 -4.71 -15.34 12.26
N ASN A 42 -4.66 -16.55 11.67
CA ASN A 42 -5.78 -17.20 11.01
C ASN A 42 -6.42 -16.34 9.89
N ILE A 43 -5.60 -15.59 9.15
CA ILE A 43 -6.02 -14.76 8.01
C ILE A 43 -5.89 -15.60 6.73
N SER A 44 -7.02 -15.87 6.08
CA SER A 44 -7.08 -16.54 4.78
C SER A 44 -8.03 -15.77 3.87
N THR A 45 -7.47 -14.82 3.10
CA THR A 45 -8.22 -14.02 2.14
C THR A 45 -7.48 -14.00 0.80
N GLN A 46 -8.15 -13.57 -0.26
CA GLN A 46 -7.51 -13.40 -1.58
C GLN A 46 -6.35 -12.38 -1.55
N TYR A 47 -6.32 -11.49 -0.55
CA TYR A 47 -5.35 -10.40 -0.40
C TYR A 47 -4.67 -10.45 0.96
N THR A 48 -4.05 -11.59 1.27
CA THR A 48 -3.38 -11.84 2.55
C THR A 48 -2.34 -10.78 2.90
N ALA A 49 -1.49 -10.38 1.94
CA ALA A 49 -0.47 -9.35 2.17
C ALA A 49 -1.07 -8.01 2.60
N LEU A 50 -2.12 -7.56 1.89
CA LEU A 50 -2.83 -6.34 2.24
C LEU A 50 -3.48 -6.46 3.62
N ALA A 51 -4.23 -7.53 3.88
CA ALA A 51 -4.96 -7.72 5.14
C ALA A 51 -4.03 -7.78 6.36
N VAL A 52 -2.90 -8.49 6.26
CA VAL A 52 -1.89 -8.56 7.32
C VAL A 52 -1.27 -7.19 7.52
N LEU A 53 -0.81 -6.54 6.45
CA LEU A 53 -0.04 -5.30 6.57
C LEU A 53 -0.90 -4.13 7.04
N THR A 54 -2.13 -3.96 6.54
CA THR A 54 -3.03 -2.89 7.01
C THR A 54 -3.44 -3.09 8.47
N SER A 55 -3.70 -4.33 8.88
CA SER A 55 -4.02 -4.64 10.27
C SER A 55 -2.79 -4.42 11.16
N LEU A 56 -1.61 -4.86 10.74
CA LEU A 56 -0.39 -4.75 11.53
C LEU A 56 0.01 -3.27 11.74
N THR A 57 -0.16 -2.42 10.72
CA THR A 57 0.17 -0.99 10.81
C THR A 57 -0.92 -0.13 11.46
N ASP A 58 -2.12 -0.68 11.71
CA ASP A 58 -3.16 0.00 12.48
C ASP A 58 -2.99 -0.28 13.99
N PRO A 59 -2.63 0.73 14.81
CA PRO A 59 -2.39 0.55 16.25
C PRO A 59 -3.63 0.10 17.02
N LYS A 60 -4.84 0.28 16.46
CA LYS A 60 -6.10 -0.16 17.07
C LYS A 60 -6.46 -1.60 16.72
N SER A 61 -5.77 -2.22 15.77
CA SER A 61 -6.12 -3.57 15.37
C SER A 61 -5.73 -4.59 16.44
N SER A 62 -6.57 -5.61 16.59
CA SER A 62 -6.25 -6.75 17.44
C SER A 62 -4.99 -7.49 16.98
N LEU A 63 -4.67 -7.47 15.68
CA LEU A 63 -3.46 -8.07 15.14
C LEU A 63 -2.20 -7.35 15.61
N ALA A 64 -2.19 -6.01 15.57
CA ALA A 64 -1.07 -5.19 16.02
C ALA A 64 -0.85 -5.36 17.53
N GLN A 65 -1.93 -5.38 18.32
CA GLN A 65 -1.86 -5.65 19.76
C GLN A 65 -1.26 -7.03 20.06
N LYS A 66 -1.78 -8.09 19.41
CA LYS A 66 -1.26 -9.45 19.57
C LYS A 66 0.18 -9.60 19.10
N TYR A 67 0.56 -8.91 18.01
CA TYR A 67 1.93 -8.88 17.53
C TYR A 67 2.87 -8.26 18.57
N CYS A 68 2.52 -7.11 19.12
CA CYS A 68 3.32 -6.41 20.12
C CYS A 68 3.37 -7.16 21.47
N ASN A 69 2.33 -7.90 21.81
CA ASN A 69 2.30 -8.81 22.97
C ASN A 69 3.01 -10.15 22.73
N ASN A 70 3.60 -10.38 21.55
CA ASN A 70 4.22 -11.64 21.13
C ASN A 70 3.28 -12.87 21.14
N GLU A 71 1.98 -12.66 20.97
CA GLU A 71 0.95 -13.73 20.93
C GLU A 71 0.85 -14.42 19.56
N LEU A 72 1.61 -13.96 18.56
CA LEU A 72 1.59 -14.48 17.19
C LEU A 72 2.98 -15.00 16.78
N PRO A 73 3.28 -16.29 17.01
CA PRO A 73 4.61 -16.85 16.78
C PRO A 73 5.13 -16.68 15.35
N GLY A 74 4.26 -16.84 14.34
CA GLY A 74 4.63 -16.68 12.94
C GLY A 74 4.86 -15.23 12.52
N CYS A 75 4.36 -14.24 13.26
CA CYS A 75 4.67 -12.84 12.99
C CYS A 75 6.08 -12.46 13.48
N ASN A 76 6.75 -13.29 14.28
CA ASN A 76 8.16 -13.08 14.64
C ASN A 76 9.09 -13.07 13.42
N ALA A 77 8.65 -13.63 12.28
CA ALA A 77 9.35 -13.54 11.00
C ALA A 77 9.54 -12.09 10.50
N PHE A 78 8.75 -11.11 10.99
CA PHE A 78 8.95 -9.70 10.69
C PHE A 78 10.17 -9.09 11.41
N LYS A 79 10.56 -9.60 12.59
CA LYS A 79 11.68 -9.03 13.36
C LYS A 79 12.99 -8.90 12.55
N PRO A 80 13.49 -9.95 11.85
CA PRO A 80 14.69 -9.81 11.04
C PRO A 80 14.57 -8.77 9.92
N LEU A 81 13.36 -8.56 9.36
CA LEU A 81 13.13 -7.58 8.28
C LEU A 81 13.34 -6.13 8.74
N SER A 82 13.28 -5.86 10.05
CA SER A 82 13.60 -4.54 10.62
C SER A 82 15.10 -4.28 10.79
N THR A 83 15.92 -5.31 10.63
CA THR A 83 17.37 -5.25 10.90
C THR A 83 18.22 -5.45 9.64
N GLN A 84 17.66 -6.06 8.60
CA GLN A 84 18.38 -6.30 7.36
C GLN A 84 18.29 -5.12 6.41
N ASN A 85 19.44 -4.60 5.96
CA ASN A 85 19.46 -3.49 5.02
C ASN A 85 18.82 -3.85 3.66
N MET A 86 18.80 -5.14 3.29
CA MET A 86 18.17 -5.59 2.04
C MET A 86 16.65 -5.39 2.01
N THR A 87 16.01 -5.27 3.17
CA THR A 87 14.56 -5.04 3.31
C THR A 87 14.21 -3.57 3.52
N ASN A 88 15.20 -2.66 3.47
CA ASN A 88 14.99 -1.23 3.39
C ASN A 88 14.59 -0.82 1.96
N CYS A 89 13.38 -1.21 1.58
CA CYS A 89 12.80 -1.01 0.26
C CYS A 89 11.28 -0.87 0.37
N ASN A 90 10.63 -0.35 -0.67
CA ASN A 90 9.17 -0.19 -0.71
C ASN A 90 8.52 -1.44 -1.34
N TYR A 91 7.84 -2.19 -0.50
CA TYR A 91 7.07 -3.37 -0.87
C TYR A 91 5.63 -3.00 -1.20
N ASN A 92 5.10 -3.47 -2.32
CA ASN A 92 3.72 -3.24 -2.73
C ASN A 92 2.86 -4.44 -2.41
N ALA A 93 2.02 -4.33 -1.37
CA ALA A 93 1.18 -5.43 -0.93
C ALA A 93 0.03 -5.69 -1.90
N TYR A 94 -0.59 -4.63 -2.43
CA TYR A 94 -1.70 -4.71 -3.38
C TYR A 94 -2.08 -3.34 -3.94
N LYS A 95 -2.27 -3.24 -5.27
CA LYS A 95 -2.83 -2.07 -6.00
C LYS A 95 -2.33 -0.69 -5.52
N GLY A 96 -1.03 -0.57 -5.22
CA GLY A 96 -0.44 0.71 -4.81
C GLY A 96 -0.41 0.95 -3.29
N TYR A 97 -0.71 -0.07 -2.48
CA TYR A 97 -0.38 -0.05 -1.06
C TYR A 97 1.11 -0.35 -0.87
N TRP A 98 1.91 0.72 -0.76
CA TRP A 98 3.36 0.65 -0.53
C TRP A 98 3.69 0.74 0.94
N VAL A 99 4.59 -0.13 1.41
CA VAL A 99 5.10 -0.11 2.77
C VAL A 99 6.59 -0.42 2.80
N ASN A 100 7.34 0.31 3.62
CA ASN A 100 8.74 -0.01 3.94
C ASN A 100 8.79 -0.63 5.33
N LEU A 101 8.79 -1.96 5.39
CA LEU A 101 8.76 -2.73 6.64
C LEU A 101 9.99 -2.47 7.52
N TYR A 102 11.16 -2.23 6.93
CA TYR A 102 12.37 -1.90 7.68
C TYR A 102 12.19 -0.65 8.54
N THR A 103 11.51 0.37 8.01
CA THR A 103 11.27 1.63 8.72
C THR A 103 10.07 1.60 9.67
N VAL A 104 9.04 0.80 9.35
CA VAL A 104 7.76 0.79 10.08
C VAL A 104 7.79 -0.15 11.28
N LEU A 105 8.38 -1.34 11.14
CA LEU A 105 8.38 -2.36 12.19
C LEU A 105 8.98 -1.90 13.54
N PRO A 106 10.11 -1.15 13.58
CA PRO A 106 10.68 -0.69 14.85
C PRO A 106 9.76 0.23 15.65
N LYS A 107 8.90 1.00 14.97
CA LYS A 107 8.02 2.00 15.58
C LYS A 107 6.59 1.49 15.81
N LEU A 108 6.30 0.28 15.33
CA LEU A 108 4.95 -0.26 15.27
C LEU A 108 4.34 -0.40 16.66
N CYS A 109 5.13 -0.87 17.63
CA CYS A 109 4.66 -1.11 18.99
C CYS A 109 4.70 0.13 19.90
N ASP A 110 5.43 1.18 19.53
CA ASP A 110 5.46 2.45 20.29
C ASP A 110 4.10 3.15 20.29
N SER A 111 3.30 2.90 19.24
CA SER A 111 1.98 3.52 19.05
C SER A 111 0.83 2.63 19.53
N VAL A 112 1.10 1.40 19.98
CA VAL A 112 0.08 0.51 20.51
C VAL A 112 -0.10 0.83 21.99
N THR A 113 -1.14 1.61 22.29
CA THR A 113 -1.62 1.71 23.67
C THR A 113 -2.05 0.32 24.13
N THR A 114 -1.32 -0.22 25.10
CA THR A 114 -1.69 -1.45 25.79
C THR A 114 -3.04 -1.23 26.46
N THR A 115 -4.12 -1.66 25.82
CA THR A 115 -5.37 -1.88 26.55
C THR A 115 -5.06 -2.99 27.55
N ALA A 116 -5.16 -2.67 28.84
CA ALA A 116 -4.97 -3.62 29.93
C ALA A 116 -5.72 -4.94 29.64
N PRO A 117 -5.21 -6.10 30.11
CA PRO A 117 -5.91 -7.36 29.89
C PRO A 117 -7.31 -7.24 30.45
N VAL A 118 -8.31 -7.38 29.59
CA VAL A 118 -9.70 -7.53 30.03
C VAL A 118 -9.73 -8.83 30.82
N THR A 119 -9.74 -8.68 32.14
CA THR A 119 -9.99 -9.75 33.10
C THR A 119 -11.23 -10.51 32.63
N SER A 120 -11.05 -11.80 32.41
CA SER A 120 -12.04 -12.78 31.98
C SER A 120 -13.42 -12.52 32.58
N MET A 121 -14.38 -12.12 31.75
CA MET A 121 -15.80 -12.18 32.11
C MET A 121 -16.29 -13.62 31.83
N PRO A 122 -17.04 -14.24 32.76
CA PRO A 122 -17.19 -15.69 32.79
C PRO A 122 -18.11 -16.22 31.69
N THR A 123 -17.80 -17.46 31.31
CA THR A 123 -18.56 -18.40 30.50
C THR A 123 -20.06 -18.43 30.85
N PRO A 124 -20.97 -18.36 29.86
CA PRO A 124 -22.25 -19.03 29.96
C PRO A 124 -22.16 -20.39 29.25
N THR A 125 -22.32 -21.42 30.07
CA THR A 125 -22.41 -22.83 29.71
C THR A 125 -23.56 -23.10 28.73
N THR A 126 -23.20 -23.81 27.65
CA THR A 126 -23.95 -24.85 26.90
C THR A 126 -25.48 -24.87 26.93
N ALA A 127 -26.09 -24.70 25.77
CA ALA A 127 -27.16 -25.59 25.30
C ALA A 127 -27.19 -25.66 23.75
N THR A 128 -27.11 -26.88 23.23
CA THR A 128 -27.29 -27.31 21.83
C THR A 128 -28.25 -28.51 21.90
N PRO A 129 -28.93 -28.98 20.83
CA PRO A 129 -29.58 -28.33 19.69
C PRO A 129 -31.09 -28.66 19.64
N THR A 130 -31.88 -28.03 18.74
CA THR A 130 -32.94 -28.78 18.03
C THR A 130 -33.38 -28.11 16.73
N THR A 131 -33.68 -28.99 15.79
CA THR A 131 -33.95 -28.87 14.36
C THR A 131 -35.39 -28.43 14.07
N SER A 132 -35.61 -27.68 12.97
CA SER A 132 -36.59 -27.93 11.88
C SER A 132 -37.19 -26.64 11.27
N THR A 133 -36.79 -26.39 10.00
CA THR A 133 -37.56 -26.10 8.76
C THR A 133 -38.78 -25.11 8.76
N PRO A 134 -39.34 -24.75 7.59
CA PRO A 134 -39.21 -23.43 6.96
C PRO A 134 -40.52 -22.63 6.95
N SER A 135 -40.46 -21.31 6.74
CA SER A 135 -41.66 -20.55 6.35
C SER A 135 -41.33 -19.35 5.47
N THR A 136 -41.91 -19.40 4.29
CA THR A 136 -42.06 -18.38 3.26
C THR A 136 -42.82 -17.16 3.76
N THR A 137 -42.36 -15.94 3.52
CA THR A 137 -43.27 -14.81 3.17
C THR A 137 -42.54 -13.68 2.42
N LYS A 138 -42.99 -13.50 1.17
CA LYS A 138 -43.07 -12.34 0.27
C LYS A 138 -42.33 -11.02 0.59
N ALA A 139 -41.69 -10.52 -0.48
CA ALA A 139 -41.03 -9.22 -0.66
C ALA A 139 -41.92 -7.97 -0.46
N PRO A 140 -41.29 -6.82 -0.16
CA PRO A 140 -41.69 -5.53 -0.69
C PRO A 140 -40.67 -4.94 -1.66
N ASN A 141 -41.24 -4.37 -2.70
CA ASN A 141 -40.67 -3.71 -3.86
C ASN A 141 -40.25 -2.27 -3.50
N THR A 142 -39.02 -1.84 -3.79
CA THR A 142 -38.71 -0.40 -3.96
C THR A 142 -37.48 -0.18 -4.85
N THR A 143 -37.79 0.15 -6.12
CA THR A 143 -37.14 1.06 -7.07
C THR A 143 -35.62 1.31 -7.00
N ALA A 144 -34.91 0.82 -8.02
CA ALA A 144 -33.52 1.13 -8.33
C ALA A 144 -33.34 2.54 -8.95
N PRO A 145 -32.32 3.31 -8.56
CA PRO A 145 -31.79 4.39 -9.37
C PRO A 145 -30.78 3.85 -10.40
N ALA A 146 -30.89 4.33 -11.64
CA ALA A 146 -30.06 3.96 -12.78
C ALA A 146 -28.57 4.27 -12.55
N ILE A 147 -27.71 3.27 -12.77
CA ILE A 147 -26.26 3.41 -12.79
C ILE A 147 -25.86 3.93 -14.17
N ILE A 148 -25.42 5.19 -14.24
CA ILE A 148 -24.79 5.75 -15.43
C ILE A 148 -23.35 5.25 -15.47
N THR A 149 -23.06 4.37 -16.41
CA THR A 149 -21.73 3.90 -16.75
C THR A 149 -20.91 5.06 -17.34
N VAL A 150 -20.08 5.72 -16.54
CA VAL A 150 -19.03 6.60 -17.05
C VAL A 150 -17.71 5.83 -17.12
N THR A 151 -17.35 5.44 -18.32
CA THR A 151 -16.04 4.88 -18.68
C THR A 151 -14.99 6.00 -18.62
N PRO A 152 -13.91 5.90 -17.82
CA PRO A 152 -12.78 6.81 -17.99
C PRO A 152 -12.04 6.43 -19.28
N VAL A 153 -12.14 7.30 -20.28
CA VAL A 153 -11.32 7.27 -21.49
C VAL A 153 -9.87 7.56 -21.09
N VAL A 154 -9.06 6.51 -21.00
CA VAL A 154 -7.60 6.64 -20.99
C VAL A 154 -7.16 6.68 -22.45
N THR A 155 -7.01 7.88 -22.99
CA THR A 155 -6.37 8.08 -24.30
C THR A 155 -4.88 7.78 -24.17
N SER A 156 -4.50 6.51 -24.36
CA SER A 156 -3.11 6.10 -24.49
C SER A 156 -2.61 6.44 -25.89
N ASN A 157 -1.98 7.60 -26.05
CA ASN A 157 -1.19 7.89 -27.24
C ASN A 157 0.20 7.33 -27.06
N ASN A 158 0.42 6.19 -27.69
CA ASN A 158 1.69 5.49 -27.80
C ASN A 158 2.66 6.32 -28.67
N ALA A 159 3.78 6.77 -28.10
CA ALA A 159 4.93 7.24 -28.88
C ALA A 159 6.21 6.60 -28.33
N THR A 160 6.81 5.79 -29.21
CA THR A 160 8.01 4.98 -29.07
C THR A 160 9.28 5.80 -28.78
N LYS A 161 9.96 5.49 -27.66
CA LYS A 161 11.42 5.69 -27.50
C LYS A 161 11.97 4.66 -26.50
N GLY A 162 13.17 4.13 -26.80
CA GLY A 162 13.76 2.90 -26.22
C GLY A 162 14.01 2.87 -24.70
N PRO A 163 14.57 1.74 -24.19
CA PRO A 163 14.62 1.43 -22.77
C PRO A 163 15.57 2.38 -22.05
N SER A 164 15.01 3.37 -21.37
CA SER A 164 15.73 4.29 -20.50
C SER A 164 14.92 4.40 -19.22
N THR A 165 15.61 4.38 -18.08
CA THR A 165 15.12 4.45 -16.70
C THR A 165 13.76 5.16 -16.61
N LYS A 166 12.68 4.41 -16.34
CA LYS A 166 11.30 4.94 -16.42
C LYS A 166 11.16 6.15 -15.49
N CYS A 167 11.05 7.33 -16.06
CA CYS A 167 10.66 8.52 -15.34
C CYS A 167 9.12 8.56 -15.27
N ILE A 168 8.61 9.07 -14.16
CA ILE A 168 7.19 9.13 -13.84
C ILE A 168 6.79 10.60 -13.83
N ASP A 169 5.70 10.90 -14.50
CA ASP A 169 5.15 12.25 -14.58
C ASP A 169 4.48 12.63 -13.25
N VAL A 170 5.01 13.66 -12.60
CA VAL A 170 4.53 14.19 -11.32
C VAL A 170 4.14 15.64 -11.47
N SER A 171 2.86 15.93 -11.20
CA SER A 171 2.36 17.31 -11.19
C SER A 171 2.66 17.96 -9.83
N VAL A 172 3.19 19.17 -9.88
CA VAL A 172 3.32 20.03 -8.71
C VAL A 172 2.09 20.93 -8.65
N VAL A 173 1.45 21.02 -7.48
CA VAL A 173 0.22 21.78 -7.29
C VAL A 173 0.43 23.24 -7.67
N GLY A 174 -0.37 23.72 -8.63
CA GLY A 174 -0.29 25.10 -9.14
C GLY A 174 0.83 25.33 -10.15
N ASP A 175 1.42 24.28 -10.70
CA ASP A 175 2.55 24.37 -11.63
C ASP A 175 2.51 23.31 -12.74
N ALA A 176 3.66 23.07 -13.39
CA ALA A 176 3.83 22.13 -14.47
C ALA A 176 4.02 20.67 -13.98
N THR A 177 4.15 19.75 -14.93
CA THR A 177 4.38 18.33 -14.70
C THR A 177 5.83 17.97 -15.04
N TYR A 178 6.51 17.28 -14.12
CA TYR A 178 7.93 16.98 -14.17
C TYR A 178 8.15 15.46 -14.21
N CYS A 179 9.15 15.01 -14.96
CA CYS A 179 9.49 13.58 -15.02
C CYS A 179 10.58 13.26 -14.00
N ILE A 180 10.24 12.52 -12.95
CA ILE A 180 11.18 12.12 -11.90
C ILE A 180 11.23 10.60 -11.73
N SER A 181 12.33 10.07 -11.20
CA SER A 181 12.47 8.65 -10.91
C SER A 181 12.24 8.36 -9.42
N GLY A 182 11.62 7.23 -9.11
CA GLY A 182 11.40 6.77 -7.74
C GLY A 182 9.92 6.76 -7.32
N PRO A 183 9.63 6.35 -6.07
CA PRO A 183 8.27 6.34 -5.54
C PRO A 183 7.79 7.78 -5.36
N ILE A 184 6.96 8.21 -6.31
CA ILE A 184 6.43 9.57 -6.38
C ILE A 184 5.48 9.85 -5.22
N CYS A 185 5.42 11.11 -4.80
CA CYS A 185 4.39 11.57 -3.88
C CYS A 185 2.99 11.40 -4.47
N SER A 186 2.29 10.38 -3.99
CA SER A 186 0.92 10.04 -4.42
C SER A 186 0.22 9.23 -3.32
N GLY A 187 -1.07 8.96 -3.48
CA GLY A 187 -1.87 8.18 -2.55
C GLY A 187 -2.90 9.02 -1.79
N ASP A 188 -3.84 8.37 -1.13
CA ASP A 188 -5.00 8.94 -0.44
C ASP A 188 -5.09 8.53 1.04
N GLY A 189 -4.20 7.62 1.46
CA GLY A 189 -4.12 7.10 2.83
C GLY A 189 -3.57 8.09 3.87
N ILE A 190 -3.38 7.57 5.09
CA ILE A 190 -2.72 8.30 6.20
C ILE A 190 -1.26 8.59 5.84
N LEU A 191 -0.61 7.70 5.09
CA LEU A 191 0.75 7.85 4.57
C LEU A 191 0.73 7.88 3.03
N PRO A 192 1.68 8.58 2.39
CA PRO A 192 1.78 8.59 0.94
C PRO A 192 2.38 7.28 0.41
N ALA A 193 2.02 6.92 -0.82
CA ALA A 193 2.62 5.84 -1.61
C ALA A 193 4.11 6.08 -1.94
N GLY A 194 4.58 7.32 -1.82
CA GLY A 194 5.97 7.72 -2.01
C GLY A 194 6.19 9.14 -1.52
N ILE A 195 7.45 9.58 -1.40
CA ILE A 195 7.76 10.92 -0.89
C ILE A 195 8.54 11.77 -1.90
N LYS A 196 8.89 11.19 -3.05
CA LYS A 196 9.73 11.89 -4.04
C LYS A 196 8.88 12.92 -4.77
N CYS A 197 9.42 14.14 -4.77
CA CYS A 197 8.85 15.29 -5.45
C CYS A 197 9.95 15.98 -6.28
N PRO A 198 9.56 16.67 -7.37
CA PRO A 198 10.50 17.45 -8.17
C PRO A 198 11.28 18.49 -7.35
N VAL A 199 12.56 18.65 -7.68
CA VAL A 199 13.47 19.56 -6.99
C VAL A 199 13.77 20.79 -7.83
N LYS A 200 14.31 21.84 -7.19
CA LYS A 200 14.75 23.04 -7.89
C LYS A 200 15.69 22.68 -9.04
N GLY A 201 15.40 23.21 -10.24
CA GLY A 201 16.16 22.94 -11.45
C GLY A 201 15.62 21.81 -12.33
N ASP A 202 14.64 21.04 -11.87
CA ASP A 202 13.97 20.06 -12.71
C ASP A 202 13.20 20.75 -13.84
N VAL A 203 13.25 20.18 -15.04
CA VAL A 203 12.59 20.69 -16.24
C VAL A 203 11.27 19.97 -16.44
N ALA A 204 10.20 20.72 -16.63
CA ALA A 204 8.88 20.18 -16.88
C ALA A 204 8.81 19.50 -18.25
N VAL A 205 8.11 18.36 -18.31
CA VAL A 205 7.86 17.63 -19.54
C VAL A 205 6.52 17.98 -20.17
N THR A 206 5.54 18.42 -19.37
CA THR A 206 4.22 18.82 -19.85
C THR A 206 3.55 19.83 -18.92
N SER A 207 2.41 20.37 -19.35
CA SER A 207 1.61 21.38 -18.62
C SER A 207 2.35 22.67 -18.29
N CYS A 208 3.40 23.00 -19.05
CA CYS A 208 4.12 24.25 -18.90
C CYS A 208 3.34 25.40 -19.55
N LEU A 209 2.81 26.31 -18.73
CA LEU A 209 2.08 27.50 -19.20
C LEU A 209 2.90 28.76 -18.89
N SER A 210 2.83 29.74 -19.79
CA SER A 210 3.56 31.03 -19.67
C SER A 210 3.21 31.86 -18.43
N LYS A 211 2.06 31.59 -17.81
CA LYS A 211 1.57 32.23 -16.59
C LYS A 211 2.10 31.60 -15.29
N LEU A 212 2.87 30.51 -15.37
CA LEU A 212 3.40 29.80 -14.21
C LEU A 212 4.68 30.46 -13.70
N LYS A 213 4.92 30.37 -12.38
CA LYS A 213 6.15 30.89 -11.75
C LYS A 213 7.41 30.18 -12.25
N SER A 214 7.27 28.95 -12.72
CA SER A 214 8.36 28.13 -13.24
C SER A 214 8.71 28.43 -14.70
N TYR A 215 7.93 29.27 -15.40
CA TYR A 215 8.15 29.55 -16.82
C TYR A 215 9.39 30.43 -17.04
N ASN A 216 10.36 29.90 -17.77
CA ASN A 216 11.56 30.61 -18.18
C ASN A 216 11.74 30.50 -19.71
N GLY A 217 11.25 31.50 -20.43
CA GLY A 217 11.54 31.69 -21.85
C GLY A 217 11.12 30.56 -22.80
N GLY A 218 10.12 29.75 -22.41
CA GLY A 218 9.60 28.63 -23.23
C GLY A 218 9.72 27.26 -22.57
N SER A 219 10.47 27.13 -21.47
CA SER A 219 10.57 25.91 -20.67
C SER A 219 10.21 26.20 -19.22
N CYS A 220 9.54 25.26 -18.54
CA CYS A 220 9.23 25.42 -17.13
C CYS A 220 10.29 24.72 -16.29
N VAL A 221 11.07 25.49 -15.55
CA VAL A 221 12.09 25.00 -14.64
C VAL A 221 11.63 25.30 -13.23
N LEU A 222 11.58 24.27 -12.38
CA LEU A 222 11.06 24.43 -11.03
C LEU A 222 11.97 25.39 -10.23
N PRO A 223 11.45 26.51 -9.70
CA PRO A 223 12.27 27.54 -9.06
C PRO A 223 12.67 27.17 -7.63
N VAL A 224 11.89 26.30 -6.98
CA VAL A 224 12.04 25.89 -5.58
C VAL A 224 11.81 24.39 -5.45
N HIS A 225 12.33 23.76 -4.40
CA HIS A 225 12.05 22.35 -4.12
C HIS A 225 10.57 22.15 -3.80
N SER A 226 9.96 21.08 -4.29
CA SER A 226 8.62 20.70 -3.89
C SER A 226 8.65 19.62 -2.80
N VAL A 227 7.69 19.70 -1.88
CA VAL A 227 7.54 18.82 -0.72
C VAL A 227 6.27 18.01 -0.85
N CYS A 228 6.35 16.74 -0.44
CA CYS A 228 5.20 15.84 -0.44
C CYS A 228 4.29 16.18 0.74
N GLN A 229 3.06 16.61 0.45
CA GLN A 229 2.10 17.03 1.46
C GLN A 229 0.69 16.56 1.11
N LYS A 230 -0.17 16.48 2.12
CA LYS A 230 -1.58 16.18 1.92
C LYS A 230 -2.29 17.42 1.38
N ILE A 231 -2.80 17.35 0.16
CA ILE A 231 -3.46 18.45 -0.54
C ILE A 231 -4.95 18.51 -0.14
N PRO A 232 -5.66 19.63 -0.39
CA PRO A 232 -7.04 19.83 0.07
C PRO A 232 -8.04 18.75 -0.39
N SER A 233 -7.75 18.05 -1.48
CA SER A 233 -8.56 16.91 -1.95
C SER A 233 -8.44 15.66 -1.07
N GLY A 234 -7.56 15.66 -0.06
CA GLY A 234 -7.29 14.51 0.79
C GLY A 234 -6.26 13.54 0.20
N ALA A 235 -5.79 13.77 -1.04
CA ALA A 235 -4.69 13.03 -1.63
C ALA A 235 -3.32 13.61 -1.20
N TRP A 236 -2.26 12.86 -1.42
CA TRP A 236 -0.87 13.30 -1.31
C TRP A 236 -0.40 13.83 -2.67
N GLY A 237 0.21 15.01 -2.65
CA GLY A 237 0.74 15.66 -3.84
C GLY A 237 1.96 16.52 -3.53
N CYS A 238 2.73 16.82 -4.57
CA CYS A 238 3.88 17.70 -4.46
C CYS A 238 3.43 19.16 -4.47
N VAL A 239 3.81 19.91 -3.44
CA VAL A 239 3.53 21.34 -3.32
C VAL A 239 4.86 22.08 -3.33
N MET A 240 4.95 23.19 -4.06
CA MET A 240 6.14 24.05 -3.99
C MET A 240 6.36 24.49 -2.55
N SER A 241 7.57 24.29 -2.04
CA SER A 241 7.94 24.90 -0.75
C SER A 241 7.90 26.41 -0.91
N THR A 242 7.26 27.11 0.01
CA THR A 242 7.43 28.57 0.10
C THR A 242 8.91 28.81 0.39
N ALA A 243 9.66 29.27 -0.62
CA ALA A 243 10.98 29.83 -0.38
C ALA A 243 10.84 30.88 0.70
N GLN A 244 11.56 30.67 1.81
CA GLN A 244 11.81 31.72 2.78
C GLN A 244 12.79 32.72 2.17
#